data_AF-A0A401SVJ7-F1
#
_entry.id   AF-A0A401SVJ7-F1
#
_cell.length_a   1.000
_cell.length_b   1.000
_cell.length_c   1.000
_cell.angle_alpha   90.00
_cell.angle_beta   90.00
_cell.angle_gamma   90.00
#
_symmetry.space_group_name_H-M   'P 1'
#
loop_
_entity.id
_entity.type
_entity.pdbx_description
1 polymer ?
#
loop_
_entity_poly.entity_id
_entity_poly.type
_entity_poly.pdbx_seq_one_letter_code
_entity_poly.pdbx_strand_id
1 'polypeptide(L)'
;VFIYGCFTRGQVVEIFFVLKCFVFCALNGYLQGHNLIYCTKYNGWTTDFRFLFGLMLFLLGMAFNIHSDHLLRKLRKPGDTSYKIPKGGLFEYVSAANYFGEIVEWFGYSIATWTFPAFAFAIFTSLSLGSRAIYHHRFYVEKFQDYPKSRKILIPFLF
;
A
#
# COMPACT_ATOMS: atom_id res chain seq x y z
N VAL A 1 -1.95 6.49 10.31
CA VAL A 1 -1.95 5.42 11.33
C VAL A 1 -3.28 5.35 12.11
N PHE A 2 -3.75 6.43 12.75
CA PHE A 2 -4.95 6.38 13.62
C PHE A 2 -6.25 5.95 12.92
N ILE A 3 -6.53 6.45 11.71
CA ILE A 3 -7.82 6.21 11.04
C ILE A 3 -7.95 4.79 10.47
N TYR A 4 -6.85 4.17 10.02
CA TYR A 4 -6.93 2.78 9.58
C TYR A 4 -6.95 1.84 10.79
N GLY A 5 -5.99 1.99 11.71
CA GLY A 5 -5.81 1.13 12.88
C GLY A 5 -7.06 1.02 13.76
N CYS A 6 -7.67 2.15 14.14
CA CYS A 6 -8.84 2.19 15.00
C CYS A 6 -10.12 1.62 14.36
N PHE A 7 -10.14 1.48 13.03
CA PHE A 7 -11.33 1.04 12.29
C PHE A 7 -11.09 -0.26 11.50
N THR A 8 -10.00 -0.97 11.78
CA THR A 8 -9.74 -2.28 11.18
C THR A 8 -10.79 -3.30 11.65
N ARG A 9 -11.28 -4.13 10.71
CA ARG A 9 -12.20 -5.25 10.98
C ARG A 9 -11.49 -6.58 10.70
N GLY A 10 -10.25 -6.67 11.18
CA GLY A 10 -9.34 -7.80 10.99
C GLY A 10 -9.59 -8.93 11.99
N GLN A 11 -8.87 -10.04 11.81
CA GLN A 11 -8.80 -11.12 12.80
C GLN A 11 -7.71 -10.82 13.83
N VAL A 12 -7.66 -11.60 14.92
CA VAL A 12 -6.60 -11.50 15.94
C VAL A 12 -5.25 -11.81 15.31
N VAL A 13 -4.23 -11.01 15.64
CA VAL A 13 -2.87 -11.13 15.10
C VAL A 13 -1.90 -11.51 16.22
N GLU A 14 -0.90 -12.32 15.92
CA GLU A 14 0.13 -12.73 16.87
C GLU A 14 0.98 -11.56 17.39
N ILE A 15 1.24 -11.50 18.70
CA ILE A 15 1.97 -10.40 19.32
C ILE A 15 3.42 -10.27 18.81
N PHE A 16 4.08 -11.39 18.53
CA PHE A 16 5.45 -11.38 17.99
C PHE A 16 5.51 -10.75 16.60
N PHE A 17 4.47 -10.95 15.78
CA PHE A 17 4.36 -10.28 14.49
C PHE A 17 4.20 -8.76 14.66
N VAL A 18 3.35 -8.33 15.60
CA VAL A 18 3.17 -6.91 15.93
C VAL A 18 4.48 -6.26 16.38
N LEU A 19 5.25 -6.92 17.26
CA LEU A 19 6.54 -6.42 17.72
C LEU A 19 7.56 -6.27 16.58
N LYS A 20 7.63 -7.25 15.66
CA LYS A 20 8.49 -7.16 14.48
C LYS A 20 8.10 -5.98 13.58
N CYS A 21 6.81 -5.78 13.34
CA CYS A 21 6.32 -4.63 12.59
C CYS A 21 6.65 -3.31 13.29
N PHE A 22 6.53 -3.25 14.62
CA PHE A 22 6.89 -2.06 15.38
C PHE A 22 8.38 -1.71 15.24
N VAL A 23 9.26 -2.68 15.42
CA VAL A 23 10.71 -2.49 15.25
C VAL A 23 11.04 -2.04 13.83
N PHE A 24 10.46 -2.69 12.82
CA PHE A 24 10.63 -2.30 11.42
C PHE A 24 10.20 -0.85 11.17
N CYS A 25 9.01 -0.46 11.63
CA CYS A 25 8.49 0.90 11.46
C CYS A 25 9.35 1.95 12.20
N ALA A 26 9.82 1.64 13.40
CA ALA A 26 10.69 2.54 14.16
C ALA A 26 12.02 2.77 13.44
N LEU A 27 12.67 1.70 12.98
CA LEU A 27 13.94 1.80 12.26
C LEU A 27 13.78 2.49 10.90
N ASN A 28 12.75 2.13 10.12
CA ASN A 28 12.48 2.78 8.84
C ASN A 28 12.16 4.27 9.05
N GLY A 29 11.30 4.62 10.00
CA GLY A 29 10.98 6.01 10.32
C GLY A 29 12.21 6.82 10.74
N TYR A 30 13.06 6.26 11.60
CA TYR A 30 14.33 6.88 11.98
C TYR A 30 15.25 7.08 10.77
N LEU A 31 15.42 6.05 9.92
CA LEU A 31 16.29 6.11 8.76
C LEU A 31 15.84 7.19 7.76
N GLN A 32 14.54 7.23 7.44
CA GLN A 32 13.99 8.25 6.53
C GLN A 32 14.13 9.66 7.12
N GLY A 33 13.75 9.83 8.39
CA GLY A 33 13.82 11.13 9.07
C GLY A 33 15.25 11.64 9.21
N HIS A 34 16.19 10.78 9.62
CA HIS A 34 17.59 11.13 9.73
C HIS A 34 18.18 11.52 8.38
N ASN A 35 17.89 10.76 7.32
CA ASN A 35 18.39 11.05 5.98
C ASN A 35 17.89 12.41 5.47
N LEU A 36 16.58 12.68 5.62
CA LEU A 36 15.98 13.94 5.15
C LEU A 36 16.49 15.17 5.90
N ILE A 37 16.75 15.06 7.20
CA ILE A 37 17.19 16.20 8.02
C ILE A 37 18.69 16.44 7.89
N TYR A 38 19.50 15.38 7.94
CA TYR A 38 20.95 15.52 8.10
C TYR A 38 21.76 15.17 6.84
N CYS A 39 21.23 14.31 5.96
CA CYS A 39 21.99 13.80 4.82
C CYS A 39 21.60 14.42 3.48
N THR A 40 20.41 15.01 3.36
CA THR A 40 19.95 15.65 2.13
C THR A 40 19.95 17.17 2.21
N LYS A 41 20.35 17.81 1.12
CA LYS A 41 20.24 19.25 0.93
C LYS A 41 19.48 19.53 -0.35
N TYR A 42 18.40 20.29 -0.23
CA TYR A 42 17.53 20.66 -1.34
C TYR A 42 17.72 22.15 -1.63
N ASN A 43 18.00 22.50 -2.89
CA ASN A 43 18.05 23.90 -3.34
C ASN A 43 17.11 24.07 -4.53
N GLY A 44 16.10 24.92 -4.41
CA GLY A 44 15.06 25.10 -5.43
C GLY A 44 14.22 23.84 -5.72
N TRP A 45 14.25 22.85 -4.84
CA TRP A 45 13.69 21.51 -5.10
C TRP A 45 12.17 21.49 -5.21
N THR A 46 11.47 22.41 -4.53
CA THR A 46 10.00 22.46 -4.51
C THR A 46 9.39 22.73 -5.88
N THR A 47 10.15 23.33 -6.80
CA THR A 47 9.74 23.57 -8.19
C THR A 47 10.34 22.56 -9.18
N ASP A 48 11.19 21.65 -8.71
CA ASP A 48 11.78 20.61 -9.55
C ASP A 48 10.69 19.64 -10.03
N PHE A 49 10.75 19.26 -11.30
CA PHE A 49 9.79 18.34 -11.90
C PHE A 49 9.71 17.01 -11.14
N ARG A 50 10.84 16.49 -10.62
CA ARG A 50 10.87 15.24 -9.84
C ARG A 50 10.07 15.40 -8.56
N PHE A 51 10.23 16.51 -7.86
CA PHE A 51 9.46 16.77 -6.65
C PHE A 51 7.96 16.85 -6.94
N LEU A 52 7.56 17.65 -7.93
CA LEU A 52 6.15 17.84 -8.29
C LEU A 52 5.50 16.55 -8.79
N PHE A 53 6.18 15.81 -9.67
CA PHE A 53 5.70 14.55 -10.20
C PHE A 53 5.65 13.47 -9.10
N GLY A 54 6.68 13.37 -8.26
CA GLY A 54 6.70 12.45 -7.13
C GLY A 54 5.60 12.75 -6.11
N LEU A 55 5.36 14.02 -5.80
CA LEU A 55 4.28 14.45 -4.91
C LEU A 55 2.91 14.11 -5.50
N MET A 56 2.70 14.35 -6.80
CA MET A 56 1.48 13.96 -7.49
C MET A 56 1.24 12.44 -7.39
N LEU A 57 2.27 11.62 -7.68
CA LEU A 57 2.17 10.16 -7.55
C LEU A 57 1.89 9.72 -6.12
N PHE A 58 2.54 10.34 -5.13
CA PHE A 58 2.31 10.07 -3.71
C PHE A 58 0.84 10.28 -3.35
N LEU A 59 0.28 11.44 -3.70
CA LEU A 59 -1.12 11.78 -3.41
C LEU A 59 -2.11 10.88 -4.16
N LEU A 60 -1.83 10.54 -5.42
CA LEU A 60 -2.66 9.62 -6.20
C LEU A 60 -2.64 8.20 -5.61
N GLY A 61 -1.46 7.69 -5.26
CA GLY A 61 -1.30 6.39 -4.62
C GLY A 61 -2.04 6.31 -3.28
N MET A 62 -1.87 7.34 -2.45
CA MET A 62 -2.57 7.47 -1.16
C MET A 62 -4.09 7.52 -1.35
N ALA A 63 -4.60 8.25 -2.34
CA ALA A 63 -6.02 8.30 -2.66
C ALA A 63 -6.56 6.93 -3.06
N PHE A 64 -5.84 6.20 -3.93
CA PHE A 64 -6.22 4.83 -4.32
C PHE A 64 -6.18 3.84 -3.16
N ASN A 65 -5.17 3.94 -2.30
CA ASN A 65 -5.04 3.10 -1.10
C ASN A 65 -6.22 3.33 -0.15
N ILE A 66 -6.46 4.58 0.25
CA ILE A 66 -7.55 4.95 1.17
C ILE A 66 -8.92 4.59 0.61
N HIS A 67 -9.16 4.86 -0.68
CA HIS A 67 -10.40 4.52 -1.35
C HIS A 67 -10.66 3.01 -1.33
N SER A 68 -9.63 2.22 -1.67
CA SER A 68 -9.72 0.76 -1.69
C SER A 68 -9.96 0.18 -0.29
N ASP A 69 -9.26 0.68 0.73
CA ASP A 69 -9.46 0.26 2.12
C ASP A 69 -10.85 0.66 2.66
N HIS A 70 -11.39 1.78 2.20
CA HIS A 70 -12.78 2.15 2.52
C HIS A 70 -13.78 1.15 1.93
N LEU A 71 -13.59 0.73 0.67
CA LEU A 71 -14.43 -0.29 0.05
C LEU A 71 -14.32 -1.63 0.79
N LEU A 72 -13.11 -2.07 1.13
CA LEU A 72 -12.89 -3.31 1.89
C LEU A 72 -13.57 -3.27 3.27
N ARG A 73 -13.50 -2.14 3.98
CA ARG A 73 -14.17 -1.96 5.28
C ARG A 73 -15.69 -2.05 5.17
N LYS A 74 -16.28 -1.56 4.07
CA LYS A 74 -17.72 -1.65 3.81
C LYS A 74 -18.21 -3.08 3.55
N LEU A 75 -17.35 -4.00 3.12
CA LEU A 75 -17.73 -5.39 2.85
C LEU A 75 -18.11 -6.17 4.11
N ARG A 76 -17.48 -5.85 5.24
CA ARG A 76 -17.73 -6.52 6.53
C ARG A 76 -18.63 -5.65 7.38
N LYS A 77 -19.71 -6.20 7.95
CA LYS A 77 -20.43 -5.56 9.06
C LYS A 77 -19.68 -5.80 10.38
N PRO A 78 -19.87 -5.00 11.44
CA PRO A 78 -19.32 -5.32 12.76
C PRO A 78 -19.73 -6.75 13.18
N GLY A 79 -18.76 -7.61 13.52
CA GLY A 79 -18.98 -9.02 13.84
C GLY A 79 -18.99 -10.00 12.65
N ASP A 80 -18.97 -9.51 11.41
CA ASP A 80 -18.94 -10.35 10.20
C ASP A 80 -17.50 -10.78 9.85
N THR A 81 -17.23 -12.08 9.89
CA THR A 81 -15.94 -12.68 9.53
C THR A 81 -15.92 -13.25 8.12
N SER A 82 -17.04 -13.20 7.39
CA SER A 82 -17.13 -13.72 6.02
C SER A 82 -16.27 -12.90 5.06
N TYR A 83 -15.63 -13.61 4.12
CA TYR A 83 -14.95 -12.99 3.01
C TYR A 83 -15.95 -12.75 1.89
N LYS A 84 -15.85 -11.59 1.22
CA LYS A 84 -16.69 -11.22 0.08
C LYS A 84 -15.79 -10.67 -1.02
N ILE A 85 -16.21 -10.82 -2.27
CA ILE A 85 -15.49 -10.28 -3.42
C ILE A 85 -15.63 -8.74 -3.41
N PRO A 86 -14.53 -7.97 -3.33
CA PRO A 86 -14.58 -6.52 -3.43
C PRO A 86 -15.05 -6.08 -4.81
N LYS A 87 -15.91 -5.06 -4.88
CA LYS A 87 -16.41 -4.47 -6.13
C LYS A 87 -16.30 -2.95 -6.06
N GLY A 88 -16.16 -2.32 -7.22
CA GLY A 88 -16.04 -0.88 -7.39
C GLY A 88 -14.59 -0.37 -7.45
N GLY A 89 -14.41 0.76 -8.14
CA GLY A 89 -13.11 1.41 -8.30
C GLY A 89 -12.06 0.51 -8.96
N LEU A 90 -10.83 0.56 -8.45
CA LEU A 90 -9.71 -0.25 -8.94
C LEU A 90 -9.91 -1.76 -8.77
N PHE A 91 -10.82 -2.20 -7.88
CA PHE A 91 -11.08 -3.62 -7.70
C PHE A 91 -11.70 -4.29 -8.93
N GLU A 92 -12.26 -3.52 -9.87
CA GLU A 92 -12.73 -4.10 -11.15
C GLU A 92 -11.58 -4.57 -12.05
N TYR A 93 -10.37 -4.04 -11.84
CA TYR A 93 -9.20 -4.37 -12.65
C TYR A 93 -8.23 -5.28 -11.90
N VAL A 94 -8.06 -5.10 -10.59
CA VAL A 94 -7.05 -5.81 -9.79
C VAL A 94 -7.61 -6.35 -8.48
N SER A 95 -7.07 -7.47 -8.00
CA SER A 95 -7.49 -8.10 -6.75
C SER A 95 -7.05 -7.34 -5.52
N ALA A 96 -5.86 -6.74 -5.55
CA ALA A 96 -5.24 -6.04 -4.43
C ALA A 96 -5.08 -4.54 -4.72
N ALA A 97 -6.20 -3.85 -4.95
CA ALA A 97 -6.21 -2.43 -5.32
C ALA A 97 -5.56 -1.50 -4.28
N ASN A 98 -5.70 -1.81 -2.99
CA ASN A 98 -5.06 -1.04 -1.91
C ASN A 98 -3.53 -1.19 -1.94
N TYR A 99 -3.02 -2.38 -2.22
CA TYR A 99 -1.58 -2.62 -2.35
C TYR A 99 -0.99 -1.91 -3.56
N PHE A 100 -1.72 -1.88 -4.68
CA PHE A 100 -1.30 -1.08 -5.84
C PHE A 100 -1.16 0.40 -5.48
N GLY A 101 -2.17 0.97 -4.80
CA GLY A 101 -2.12 2.35 -4.32
C GLY A 101 -0.92 2.62 -3.43
N GLU A 102 -0.64 1.74 -2.47
CA GLU A 102 0.49 1.87 -1.54
C GLU A 102 1.86 1.78 -2.26
N ILE A 103 1.98 0.93 -3.27
CA ILE A 103 3.19 0.85 -4.09
C ILE A 103 3.42 2.16 -4.85
N VAL A 104 2.37 2.68 -5.52
CA VAL A 104 2.44 3.96 -6.23
C VAL A 104 2.78 5.11 -5.27
N GLU A 105 2.21 5.10 -4.07
CA GLU A 105 2.49 6.08 -3.01
C GLU A 105 3.98 6.10 -2.67
N TRP A 106 4.58 4.96 -2.35
CA TRP A 106 5.98 4.90 -1.94
C TRP A 106 6.97 5.17 -3.08
N PHE A 107 6.64 4.80 -4.32
CA PHE A 107 7.45 5.23 -5.46
C PHE A 107 7.36 6.75 -5.68
N GLY A 108 6.18 7.35 -5.52
CA GLY A 108 6.01 8.80 -5.52
C GLY A 108 6.87 9.49 -4.45
N TYR A 109 6.85 8.96 -3.22
CA TYR A 109 7.70 9.42 -2.11
C TYR A 109 9.19 9.30 -2.44
N SER A 110 9.62 8.17 -3.02
CA SER A 110 11.01 7.96 -3.43
C SER A 110 11.46 8.96 -4.50
N ILE A 111 10.61 9.27 -5.48
CA ILE A 111 10.92 10.25 -6.52
C ILE A 111 10.95 11.67 -5.92
N ALA A 112 10.00 12.00 -5.04
CA ALA A 112 9.91 13.32 -4.43
C ALA A 112 11.08 13.63 -3.50
N THR A 113 11.52 12.65 -2.71
CA THR A 113 12.65 12.80 -1.79
C THR A 113 13.99 12.57 -2.49
N TRP A 114 14.02 11.77 -3.54
CA TRP A 114 15.23 11.44 -4.30
C TRP A 114 16.36 10.88 -3.43
N THR A 115 16.00 10.07 -2.43
CA THR A 115 16.95 9.46 -1.50
C THR A 115 17.04 7.95 -1.66
N PHE A 116 18.22 7.41 -1.37
CA PHE A 116 18.43 5.96 -1.39
C PHE A 116 17.56 5.21 -0.38
N PRO A 117 17.40 5.66 0.89
CA PRO A 117 16.50 4.99 1.83
C PRO A 117 15.04 4.97 1.39
N ALA A 118 14.54 6.05 0.76
CA ALA A 118 13.18 6.08 0.25
C ALA A 118 12.99 5.11 -0.92
N PHE A 119 13.98 5.03 -1.83
CA PHE A 119 13.97 4.07 -2.93
C PHE A 119 14.03 2.62 -2.45
N ALA A 120 14.93 2.31 -1.51
CA ALA A 120 15.04 0.99 -0.91
C ALA A 120 13.72 0.58 -0.23
N PHE A 121 13.06 1.51 0.45
CA PHE A 121 11.76 1.26 1.07
C PHE A 121 10.65 1.03 0.05
N ALA A 122 10.61 1.79 -1.04
CA ALA A 122 9.63 1.57 -2.13
C ALA A 122 9.77 0.17 -2.76
N ILE A 123 11.01 -0.28 -3.02
CA ILE A 123 11.29 -1.63 -3.52
C ILE A 123 10.88 -2.70 -2.51
N PHE A 124 11.28 -2.53 -1.24
CA PHE A 124 10.91 -3.44 -0.16
C PHE A 124 9.40 -3.61 -0.05
N THR A 125 8.66 -2.49 -0.06
CA THR A 125 7.20 -2.49 0.01
C THR A 125 6.58 -3.15 -1.22
N SER A 126 7.13 -2.91 -2.41
CA SER A 126 6.67 -3.55 -3.65
C SER A 126 6.80 -5.06 -3.63
N LEU A 127 7.93 -5.58 -3.17
CA LEU A 127 8.15 -7.03 -3.04
C LEU A 127 7.26 -7.64 -1.94
N SER A 128 7.19 -6.98 -0.79
CA SER A 128 6.40 -7.44 0.37
C SER A 128 4.90 -7.46 0.08
N LEU A 129 4.37 -6.41 -0.57
CA LEU A 129 2.97 -6.33 -0.94
C LEU A 129 2.65 -7.15 -2.19
N GLY A 130 3.57 -7.20 -3.16
CA GLY A 130 3.42 -8.00 -4.37
C GLY A 130 3.27 -9.49 -4.06
N SER A 131 4.12 -10.03 -3.19
CA SER A 131 3.98 -11.43 -2.72
C SER A 131 2.62 -11.65 -2.05
N ARG A 132 2.19 -10.76 -1.14
CA ARG A 132 0.86 -10.84 -0.51
C ARG A 132 -0.28 -10.74 -1.52
N ALA A 133 -0.16 -9.90 -2.55
CA ALA A 133 -1.16 -9.75 -3.60
C ALA A 133 -1.38 -11.08 -4.35
N ILE A 134 -0.30 -11.82 -4.66
CA ILE A 134 -0.37 -13.14 -5.31
C ILE A 134 -1.16 -14.12 -4.44
N TYR A 135 -0.84 -14.21 -3.15
CA TYR A 135 -1.59 -15.07 -2.21
C TYR A 135 -3.06 -14.66 -2.12
N HIS A 136 -3.34 -13.36 -2.06
CA HIS A 136 -4.70 -12.84 -2.03
C HIS A 136 -5.50 -13.19 -3.30
N HIS A 137 -4.91 -12.99 -4.47
CA HIS A 137 -5.54 -13.33 -5.75
C HIS A 137 -5.84 -14.83 -5.82
N ARG A 138 -4.86 -15.67 -5.50
CA ARG A 138 -5.01 -17.13 -5.47
C ARG A 138 -6.13 -17.57 -4.52
N PHE A 139 -6.16 -17.01 -3.31
CA PHE A 139 -7.22 -17.28 -2.33
C PHE A 139 -8.60 -16.92 -2.88
N TYR A 140 -8.76 -15.78 -3.57
CA TYR A 140 -10.04 -15.40 -4.15
C TYR A 140 -10.48 -16.34 -5.27
N VAL A 141 -9.56 -16.76 -6.15
CA VAL A 141 -9.84 -17.69 -7.25
C VAL A 141 -10.24 -19.07 -6.72
N GLU A 142 -9.56 -19.58 -5.70
CA GLU A 142 -9.87 -20.88 -5.09
C GLU A 142 -11.17 -20.85 -4.28
N LYS A 143 -11.45 -19.73 -3.60
CA LYS A 143 -12.60 -19.61 -2.69
C LYS A 143 -13.92 -19.30 -3.38
N PHE A 144 -13.91 -18.51 -4.45
CA PHE A 144 -15.13 -18.03 -5.10
C PHE A 144 -15.20 -18.52 -6.53
N GLN A 145 -16.20 -19.35 -6.84
CA GLN A 145 -16.43 -19.80 -8.22
C GLN A 145 -16.80 -18.64 -9.16
N ASP A 146 -17.48 -17.62 -8.63
CA ASP A 146 -17.93 -16.45 -9.38
C ASP A 146 -16.87 -15.33 -9.45
N TYR A 147 -15.60 -15.64 -9.14
CA TYR A 147 -14.55 -14.63 -9.16
C TYR A 147 -14.26 -14.12 -10.59
N PRO A 148 -14.22 -12.80 -10.83
CA PRO A 148 -13.98 -12.26 -12.16
C PRO A 148 -12.58 -12.64 -12.69
N LYS A 149 -12.54 -13.51 -13.70
CA LYS A 149 -11.29 -14.00 -14.34
C LYS A 149 -10.50 -12.92 -15.09
N SER A 150 -11.14 -11.79 -15.39
CA SER A 150 -10.49 -10.63 -16.02
C SER A 150 -9.58 -9.86 -15.06
N ARG A 151 -9.79 -9.99 -13.74
CA ARG A 151 -9.00 -9.27 -12.74
C ARG A 151 -7.57 -9.78 -12.72
N LYS A 152 -6.65 -8.82 -12.66
CA LYS A 152 -5.22 -9.05 -12.46
C LYS A 152 -4.88 -9.02 -10.97
N ILE A 153 -3.66 -9.39 -10.60
CA ILE A 153 -3.23 -9.52 -9.22
C ILE A 153 -3.06 -8.13 -8.58
N LEU A 154 -2.29 -7.26 -9.23
CA LEU A 154 -1.78 -6.00 -8.66
C LEU A 154 -1.68 -4.84 -9.67
N ILE A 155 -1.07 -5.05 -10.84
CA ILE A 155 -0.90 -4.03 -11.90
C ILE A 155 -2.02 -4.20 -12.93
N PRO A 156 -2.89 -3.18 -13.12
CA PRO A 156 -3.97 -3.24 -14.09
C PRO A 156 -3.47 -3.68 -15.48
N PHE A 157 -4.17 -4.64 -16.08
CA PHE A 157 -3.91 -5.19 -17.42
C PHE A 157 -2.60 -5.96 -17.62
N LEU A 158 -1.65 -5.93 -16.67
CA LEU A 158 -0.35 -6.56 -16.79
C LEU A 158 -0.19 -7.74 -15.83
N PHE A 159 -0.28 -7.48 -14.52
CA PHE A 159 0.10 -8.45 -13.49
C PHE A 159 -0.97 -8.55 -12.41
#